data_AF-A0A0J6XLJ7-F1
#
_entry.id   AF-A0A0J6XLJ7-F1
#
_cell.length_a   1.000
_cell.length_b   1.000
_cell.length_c   1.000
_cell.angle_alpha   90.00
_cell.angle_beta   90.00
_cell.angle_gamma   90.00
#
_symmetry.space_group_name_H-M   'P 1'
#
loop_
_entity.id
_entity.type
_entity.pdbx_description
1 polymer ?
#
loop_
_entity_poly.entity_id
_entity_poly.type
_entity_poly.pdbx_seq_one_letter_code
_entity_poly.pdbx_strand_id
1 'polypeptide(L)'
;MHSQSAEELAAAANDRRWPKWQTMALLHSLHLPTLNAALLRPGQSLAEIRTAAQAFATKLDTERLMIRSDGGVERKQYYRGGNTFPIGEIAHRAQPLLADGRAVILAGPTNRFTNKLTVMIRMDRPGPGIRGTFTLEALGPGYDVADLTRGELPPQVTAQLEDVDWDRYAKPRWDEWKFTGDRCPGGEGARRRRRLERLAAQTLADGGQLAGDPQPEHAESWLRERGYLQLFGPQDPRPALMRRASKLFEDAFVLTRAQPNRNWRCLATAYSVFAEPRTVYWDLVDGERKYAAAAPDAARAKEAA
;
A
#
# COMPACT_ATOMS: atom_id res chain seq x y z
N MET A 1 15.05 -8.71 5.22
CA MET A 1 13.86 -9.15 5.96
C MET A 1 13.80 -10.67 6.12
N HIS A 2 13.67 -11.48 5.07
CA HIS A 2 13.50 -12.94 5.21
C HIS A 2 14.76 -13.72 5.61
N SER A 3 15.92 -13.06 5.64
CA SER A 3 17.16 -13.61 6.19
C SER A 3 17.50 -13.06 7.58
N GLN A 4 16.61 -12.25 8.16
CA GLN A 4 16.82 -11.69 9.49
C GLN A 4 16.30 -12.67 10.55
N SER A 5 17.01 -12.78 11.65
CA SER A 5 16.54 -13.49 12.84
C SER A 5 15.32 -12.81 13.47
N ALA A 6 14.61 -13.53 14.33
CA ALA A 6 13.48 -12.96 15.08
C ALA A 6 13.89 -11.73 15.91
N GLU A 7 15.09 -11.74 16.50
CA GLU A 7 15.64 -10.62 17.26
C GLU A 7 15.91 -9.40 16.37
N GLU A 8 16.49 -9.61 15.19
CA GLU A 8 16.75 -8.53 14.23
C GLU A 8 15.45 -7.92 13.69
N LEU A 9 14.42 -8.73 13.46
CA LEU A 9 13.09 -8.27 13.06
C LEU A 9 12.42 -7.47 14.18
N ALA A 10 12.50 -7.94 15.43
CA ALA A 10 11.97 -7.23 16.58
C ALA A 10 12.69 -5.89 16.81
N ALA A 11 14.02 -5.85 16.65
CA ALA A 11 14.79 -4.61 16.72
C ALA A 11 14.37 -3.64 15.61
N ALA A 12 14.20 -4.12 14.37
CA ALA A 12 13.73 -3.31 13.25
C ALA A 12 12.30 -2.79 13.47
N ALA A 13 11.39 -3.60 14.03
CA ALA A 13 10.02 -3.21 14.35
C ALA A 13 9.92 -2.15 15.46
N ASN A 14 11.00 -1.94 16.23
CA ASN A 14 11.11 -0.89 17.25
C ASN A 14 11.89 0.34 16.77
N ASP A 15 12.57 0.27 15.62
CA ASP A 15 13.36 1.36 15.07
C ASP A 15 12.48 2.39 14.34
N ARG A 16 12.17 3.50 15.03
CA ARG A 16 11.29 4.56 14.50
C ARG A 16 11.95 5.49 13.49
N ARG A 17 13.24 5.30 13.17
CA ARG A 17 13.92 6.15 12.17
C ARG A 17 13.28 5.98 10.79
N TRP A 18 12.82 4.77 10.47
CA TRP A 18 12.31 4.38 9.15
C TRP A 18 10.90 3.76 9.29
N PRO A 19 9.83 4.56 9.34
CA PRO A 19 8.49 4.09 9.68
C PRO A 19 7.92 2.99 8.76
N LYS A 20 8.19 3.04 7.45
CA LYS A 20 7.73 1.99 6.52
C LYS A 20 8.51 0.70 6.74
N TRP A 21 9.82 0.78 6.91
CA TRP A 21 10.65 -0.38 7.22
C TRP A 21 10.24 -1.02 8.55
N GLN A 22 10.04 -0.19 9.58
CA GLN A 22 9.57 -0.61 10.89
C GLN A 22 8.27 -1.43 10.78
N THR A 23 7.30 -0.92 10.02
CA THR A 23 5.99 -1.55 9.90
C THR A 23 6.02 -2.75 8.98
N MET A 24 6.86 -2.78 7.94
CA MET A 24 7.13 -4.00 7.16
C MET A 24 7.74 -5.10 8.03
N ALA A 25 8.71 -4.78 8.89
CA ALA A 25 9.30 -5.72 9.82
C ALA A 25 8.28 -6.24 10.84
N LEU A 26 7.41 -5.36 11.36
CA LEU A 26 6.29 -5.74 12.22
C LEU A 26 5.35 -6.74 11.51
N LEU A 27 4.88 -6.41 10.30
CA LEU A 27 4.02 -7.27 9.50
C LEU A 27 4.64 -8.66 9.29
N HIS A 28 5.93 -8.68 8.93
CA HIS A 28 6.66 -9.93 8.73
C HIS A 28 6.81 -10.74 10.03
N SER A 29 7.07 -10.09 11.16
CA SER A 29 7.16 -10.74 12.48
C SER A 29 5.84 -11.36 12.95
N LEU A 30 4.71 -10.84 12.44
CA LEU A 30 3.37 -11.39 12.68
C LEU A 30 2.99 -12.48 11.68
N HIS A 31 3.94 -12.94 10.85
CA HIS A 31 3.72 -13.88 9.76
C HIS A 31 2.68 -13.42 8.73
N LEU A 32 2.43 -12.12 8.63
CA LEU A 32 1.60 -11.57 7.57
C LEU A 32 2.42 -11.50 6.28
N PRO A 33 1.80 -11.78 5.12
CA PRO A 33 2.54 -11.86 3.88
C PRO A 33 3.04 -10.47 3.47
N THR A 34 4.35 -10.33 3.32
CA THR A 34 5.03 -9.09 2.90
C THR A 34 5.92 -9.38 1.71
N LEU A 35 6.35 -8.33 1.00
CA LEU A 35 7.41 -8.50 -0.01
C LEU A 35 8.74 -8.79 0.68
N ASN A 36 9.53 -9.69 0.09
CA ASN A 36 10.96 -9.74 0.39
C ASN A 36 11.53 -8.33 0.19
N ALA A 37 12.29 -7.85 1.18
CA ALA A 37 12.88 -6.52 1.14
C ALA A 37 14.24 -6.43 1.85
N ALA A 38 15.04 -5.46 1.42
CA ALA A 38 16.31 -5.05 1.99
C ALA A 38 16.31 -3.53 2.21
N LEU A 39 16.87 -3.10 3.35
CA LEU A 39 17.00 -1.69 3.70
C LEU A 39 18.40 -1.19 3.34
N LEU A 40 18.46 -0.15 2.52
CA LEU A 40 19.63 0.67 2.30
C LEU A 40 19.53 1.93 3.18
N ARG A 41 20.63 2.28 3.82
CA ARG A 41 20.73 3.36 4.80
C ARG A 41 21.46 4.58 4.22
N PRO A 42 21.12 5.79 4.67
CA PRO A 42 21.89 6.99 4.30
C PRO A 42 23.40 6.79 4.53
N GLY A 43 24.21 7.35 3.65
CA GLY A 43 25.68 7.28 3.71
C GLY A 43 26.31 6.10 2.97
N GLN A 44 25.53 5.13 2.47
CA GLN A 44 26.07 4.08 1.61
C GLN A 44 26.54 4.65 0.26
N SER A 45 27.67 4.13 -0.22
CA SER A 45 28.28 4.46 -1.51
C SER A 45 27.58 3.77 -2.68
N LEU A 46 27.78 4.28 -3.89
CA LEU A 46 27.24 3.69 -5.12
C LEU A 46 27.66 2.23 -5.31
N ALA A 47 28.90 1.87 -4.93
CA ALA A 47 29.42 0.51 -5.04
C ALA A 47 28.74 -0.45 -4.05
N GLU A 48 28.52 -0.01 -2.81
CA GLU A 48 27.78 -0.78 -1.79
C GLU A 48 26.33 -1.01 -2.23
N ILE A 49 25.68 0.01 -2.78
CA ILE A 49 24.31 -0.11 -3.29
C ILE A 49 24.23 -1.11 -4.44
N ARG A 50 25.15 -1.05 -5.42
CA ARG A 50 25.20 -2.02 -6.53
C ARG A 50 25.36 -3.44 -6.01
N THR A 51 26.29 -3.65 -5.07
CA THR A 51 26.56 -4.96 -4.47
C THR A 51 25.33 -5.49 -3.75
N ALA A 52 24.68 -4.67 -2.92
CA ALA A 52 23.47 -5.03 -2.21
C ALA A 52 22.30 -5.35 -3.16
N ALA A 53 22.10 -4.54 -4.20
CA ALA A 53 21.07 -4.75 -5.21
C ALA A 53 21.29 -6.07 -5.97
N GLN A 54 22.52 -6.34 -6.42
CA GLN A 54 22.86 -7.58 -7.13
C GLN A 54 22.65 -8.80 -6.23
N ALA A 55 23.18 -8.78 -5.00
CA ALA A 55 23.04 -9.88 -4.06
C ALA A 55 21.56 -10.15 -3.72
N PHE A 56 20.77 -9.10 -3.55
CA PHE A 56 19.34 -9.23 -3.28
C PHE A 56 18.57 -9.76 -4.49
N ALA A 57 18.86 -9.25 -5.69
CA ALA A 57 18.25 -9.72 -6.92
C ALA A 57 18.56 -11.19 -7.22
N THR A 58 19.80 -11.64 -7.01
CA THR A 58 20.17 -13.06 -7.12
C THR A 58 19.37 -13.93 -6.14
N LYS A 59 19.17 -13.48 -4.89
CA LYS A 59 18.35 -14.22 -3.92
C LYS A 59 16.87 -14.29 -4.30
N LEU A 60 16.38 -13.33 -5.07
CA LEU A 60 15.00 -13.27 -5.54
C LEU A 60 14.77 -13.91 -6.91
N ASP A 61 15.84 -14.35 -7.56
CA ASP A 61 15.82 -14.82 -8.96
C ASP A 61 15.11 -13.83 -9.88
N THR A 62 15.61 -12.59 -9.91
CA THR A 62 15.00 -11.52 -10.72
C THR A 62 16.02 -10.54 -11.25
N GLU A 63 15.71 -9.90 -12.37
CA GLU A 63 16.53 -8.85 -12.99
C GLU A 63 16.07 -7.44 -12.61
N ARG A 64 15.02 -7.33 -11.78
CA ARG A 64 14.39 -6.06 -11.47
C ARG A 64 14.03 -5.95 -10.00
N LEU A 65 14.21 -4.75 -9.44
CA LEU A 65 13.86 -4.46 -8.05
C LEU A 65 12.97 -3.23 -7.96
N MET A 66 12.05 -3.26 -7.00
CA MET A 66 11.24 -2.11 -6.65
C MET A 66 11.99 -1.20 -5.68
N ILE A 67 11.95 0.11 -5.92
CA ILE A 67 12.48 1.14 -5.02
C ILE A 67 11.33 1.79 -4.27
N ARG A 68 11.39 1.76 -2.94
CA ARG A 68 10.56 2.58 -2.05
C ARG A 68 11.47 3.47 -1.22
N SER A 69 11.04 4.71 -0.94
CA SER A 69 11.75 5.61 -0.05
C SER A 69 11.05 5.72 1.30
N ASP A 70 11.83 5.87 2.37
CA ASP A 70 11.36 5.90 3.75
C ASP A 70 12.10 6.93 4.62
N GLY A 71 11.43 7.44 5.66
CA GLY A 71 11.92 8.49 6.56
C GLY A 71 12.24 9.81 5.86
N GLY A 72 13.12 10.60 6.48
CA GLY A 72 13.59 11.91 6.00
C GLY A 72 12.57 13.05 6.12
N VAL A 73 13.04 14.29 5.98
CA VAL A 73 12.18 15.49 5.96
C VAL A 73 11.35 15.47 4.67
N GLU A 74 10.03 15.63 4.78
CA GLU A 74 9.17 15.80 3.61
C GLU A 74 9.54 17.09 2.88
N ARG A 75 10.13 16.96 1.68
CA ARG A 75 10.37 18.06 0.76
C ARG A 75 9.23 18.09 -0.27
N LYS A 76 8.95 19.27 -0.84
CA LYS A 76 7.89 19.49 -1.85
C LYS A 76 7.98 18.53 -3.05
N GLN A 77 9.19 18.04 -3.37
CA GLN A 77 9.42 16.99 -4.36
C GLN A 77 9.47 15.61 -3.68
N TYR A 78 8.31 15.04 -3.40
CA TYR A 78 8.20 13.71 -2.80
C TYR A 78 8.49 12.63 -3.84
N TYR A 79 9.52 11.80 -3.62
CA TYR A 79 9.78 10.62 -4.46
C TYR A 79 8.62 9.63 -4.39
N ARG A 80 7.89 9.48 -5.49
CA ARG A 80 6.79 8.51 -5.61
C ARG A 80 7.37 7.10 -5.79
N GLY A 81 7.66 6.44 -4.65
CA GLY A 81 8.14 5.05 -4.66
C GLY A 81 7.12 4.04 -5.19
N GLY A 82 7.58 2.81 -5.41
CA GLY A 82 6.77 1.67 -5.84
C GLY A 82 7.04 1.20 -7.28
N ASN A 83 7.86 1.92 -8.04
CA ASN A 83 8.25 1.55 -9.40
C ASN A 83 9.38 0.50 -9.36
N THR A 84 9.39 -0.35 -10.39
CA THR A 84 10.30 -1.50 -10.53
C THR A 84 11.28 -1.24 -11.67
N PHE A 85 12.58 -1.30 -11.40
CA PHE A 85 13.64 -0.94 -12.35
C PHE A 85 14.61 -2.10 -12.57
N PRO A 86 15.29 -2.17 -13.73
CA PRO A 86 16.43 -3.07 -13.94
C PRO A 86 17.49 -2.87 -12.86
N ILE A 87 18.18 -3.94 -12.44
CA ILE A 87 19.23 -3.88 -11.40
C ILE A 87 20.30 -2.83 -11.72
N GLY A 88 20.69 -2.69 -12.99
CA GLY A 88 21.69 -1.73 -13.44
C GLY A 88 21.34 -0.27 -13.13
N GLU A 89 20.05 0.06 -13.02
CA GLU A 89 19.58 1.42 -12.71
C GLU A 89 19.45 1.69 -11.20
N ILE A 90 19.41 0.65 -10.37
CA ILE A 90 19.04 0.77 -8.95
C ILE A 90 19.97 1.73 -8.20
N ALA A 91 21.29 1.62 -8.43
CA ALA A 91 22.25 2.44 -7.72
C ALA A 91 22.12 3.93 -8.05
N HIS A 92 21.93 4.26 -9.33
CA HIS A 92 21.76 5.64 -9.78
C HIS A 92 20.45 6.26 -9.28
N ARG A 93 19.39 5.45 -9.14
CA ARG A 93 18.09 5.91 -8.62
C ARG A 93 18.04 5.99 -7.10
N ALA A 94 18.74 5.10 -6.39
CA ALA A 94 18.77 5.08 -4.93
C ALA A 94 19.71 6.14 -4.35
N GLN A 95 20.83 6.43 -5.02
CA GLN A 95 21.86 7.33 -4.47
C GLN A 95 21.33 8.73 -4.10
N PRO A 96 20.53 9.43 -4.94
CA PRO A 96 20.00 10.74 -4.57
C PRO A 96 19.11 10.69 -3.33
N LEU A 97 18.32 9.62 -3.18
CA LEU A 97 17.44 9.44 -2.02
C LEU A 97 18.25 9.26 -0.73
N LEU A 98 19.32 8.46 -0.80
CA LEU A 98 20.23 8.21 0.33
C LEU A 98 21.04 9.47 0.68
N ALA A 99 21.46 10.25 -0.33
CA ALA A 99 22.13 11.54 -0.15
C ALA A 99 21.21 12.59 0.51
N ASP A 100 19.91 12.53 0.24
CA ASP A 100 18.88 13.35 0.90
C ASP A 100 18.56 12.90 2.35
N GLY A 101 19.32 11.94 2.89
CA GLY A 101 19.12 11.43 4.26
C GLY A 101 17.92 10.51 4.41
N ARG A 102 17.33 10.04 3.30
CA ARG A 102 16.20 9.10 3.29
C ARG A 102 16.75 7.68 3.23
N ALA A 103 16.06 6.72 3.82
CA ALA A 103 16.35 5.32 3.56
C ALA A 103 15.72 4.86 2.24
N VAL A 104 16.30 3.82 1.64
CA VAL A 104 15.75 3.16 0.45
C VAL A 104 15.44 1.72 0.79
N ILE A 105 14.22 1.30 0.55
CA ILE A 105 13.79 -0.09 0.67
C ILE A 105 13.79 -0.68 -0.73
N LEU A 106 14.70 -1.63 -0.98
CA LEU A 106 14.66 -2.48 -2.14
C LEU A 106 13.69 -3.62 -1.86
N ALA A 107 12.72 -3.85 -2.74
CA ALA A 107 11.74 -4.91 -2.59
C ALA A 107 11.64 -5.75 -3.86
N GLY A 108 11.20 -7.00 -3.70
CA GLY A 108 10.90 -7.86 -4.85
C GLY A 108 9.87 -7.23 -5.79
N PRO A 109 9.95 -7.47 -7.10
CA PRO A 109 9.11 -6.81 -8.07
C PRO A 109 7.63 -7.21 -7.89
N THR A 110 6.75 -6.28 -8.25
CA THR A 110 5.31 -6.48 -8.37
C THR A 110 4.83 -5.97 -9.71
N ASN A 111 3.77 -6.58 -10.27
CA ASN A 111 3.14 -6.11 -11.50
C ASN A 111 1.78 -5.46 -11.20
N ARG A 112 1.81 -4.14 -11.00
CA ARG A 112 0.63 -3.32 -10.67
C ARG A 112 -0.47 -3.31 -11.74
N PHE A 113 -0.17 -3.77 -12.95
CA PHE A 113 -1.13 -3.86 -14.05
C PHE A 113 -1.99 -5.13 -13.96
N THR A 114 -1.54 -6.11 -13.16
CA THR A 114 -2.15 -7.44 -13.07
C THR A 114 -2.72 -7.75 -11.69
N ASN A 115 -2.76 -6.75 -10.79
CA ASN A 115 -3.42 -6.87 -9.50
C ASN A 115 -4.85 -7.38 -9.71
N LYS A 116 -5.28 -8.36 -8.90
CA LYS A 116 -6.64 -8.92 -8.91
C LYS A 116 -7.56 -8.30 -7.88
N LEU A 117 -6.99 -7.73 -6.82
CA LEU A 117 -7.72 -6.99 -5.81
C LEU A 117 -6.74 -6.10 -5.05
N THR A 118 -7.14 -4.88 -4.82
CA THR A 118 -6.44 -3.92 -3.97
C THR A 118 -7.42 -3.48 -2.89
N VAL A 119 -7.01 -3.56 -1.62
CA VAL A 119 -7.83 -3.18 -0.47
C VAL A 119 -7.06 -2.23 0.43
N MET A 120 -7.64 -1.08 0.72
CA MET A 120 -7.26 -0.24 1.85
C MET A 120 -8.05 -0.70 3.07
N ILE A 121 -7.36 -0.96 4.16
CA ILE A 121 -7.89 -1.44 5.43
C ILE A 121 -7.71 -0.34 6.44
N ARG A 122 -8.81 0.17 6.99
CA ARG A 122 -8.84 1.24 7.98
C ARG A 122 -9.48 0.74 9.27
N MET A 123 -8.82 1.01 10.38
CA MET A 123 -9.24 0.67 11.74
C MET A 123 -9.33 1.97 12.53
N ASP A 124 -10.53 2.40 12.88
CA ASP A 124 -10.73 3.60 13.70
C ASP A 124 -11.16 3.20 15.10
N ARG A 125 -10.61 3.89 16.10
CA ARG A 125 -10.93 3.74 17.51
C ARG A 125 -10.98 5.13 18.16
N PRO A 126 -12.16 5.65 18.49
CA PRO A 126 -12.30 6.98 19.09
C PRO A 126 -11.51 7.14 20.40
N GLY A 127 -11.42 6.07 21.18
CA GLY A 127 -10.62 5.98 22.40
C GLY A 127 -10.62 4.57 22.99
N PRO A 128 -9.78 4.28 23.99
CA PRO A 128 -9.80 3.00 24.70
C PRO A 128 -11.19 2.71 25.29
N GLY A 129 -11.68 1.47 25.16
CA GLY A 129 -13.03 1.08 25.61
C GLY A 129 -14.19 1.68 24.81
N ILE A 130 -13.94 2.51 23.80
CA ILE A 130 -14.97 3.06 22.92
C ILE A 130 -14.98 2.26 21.63
N ARG A 131 -16.18 1.79 21.25
CA ARG A 131 -16.37 1.05 20.00
C ARG A 131 -15.99 1.89 18.80
N GLY A 132 -15.33 1.25 17.85
CA GLY A 132 -14.76 1.85 16.66
C GLY A 132 -15.41 1.36 15.37
N THR A 133 -14.74 1.66 14.26
CA THR A 133 -15.16 1.22 12.93
C THR A 133 -14.05 0.46 12.22
N PHE A 134 -14.44 -0.53 11.42
CA PHE A 134 -13.55 -1.21 10.49
C PHE A 134 -14.03 -0.95 9.08
N THR A 135 -13.14 -0.51 8.20
CA THR A 135 -13.49 -0.17 6.81
C THR A 135 -12.51 -0.80 5.84
N LEU A 136 -13.07 -1.44 4.82
CA LEU A 136 -12.37 -2.02 3.68
C LEU A 136 -12.79 -1.29 2.41
N GLU A 137 -11.90 -0.51 1.83
CA GLU A 137 -12.13 0.16 0.54
C GLU A 137 -11.39 -0.63 -0.54
N ALA A 138 -12.07 -1.06 -1.60
CA ALA A 138 -11.45 -1.92 -2.60
C ALA A 138 -11.56 -1.41 -4.03
N LEU A 139 -10.50 -1.67 -4.79
CA LEU A 139 -10.45 -1.59 -6.24
C LEU A 139 -10.18 -2.98 -6.81
N GLY A 140 -10.86 -3.27 -7.91
CA GLY A 140 -10.75 -4.51 -8.65
C GLY A 140 -9.51 -4.58 -9.54
N PRO A 141 -9.54 -5.48 -10.53
CA PRO A 141 -8.36 -5.79 -11.32
C PRO A 141 -7.81 -4.62 -12.15
N GLY A 142 -6.47 -4.56 -12.25
CA GLY A 142 -5.75 -3.49 -12.96
C GLY A 142 -5.49 -2.21 -12.15
N TYR A 143 -6.06 -2.11 -10.95
CA TYR A 143 -5.83 -1.01 -10.01
C TYR A 143 -4.79 -1.37 -8.93
N ASP A 144 -4.10 -0.35 -8.43
CA ASP A 144 -3.01 -0.45 -7.46
C ASP A 144 -3.32 0.27 -6.15
N VAL A 145 -2.62 -0.08 -5.06
CA VAL A 145 -2.78 0.58 -3.75
C VAL A 145 -2.54 2.08 -3.82
N ALA A 146 -1.65 2.54 -4.71
CA ALA A 146 -1.43 3.95 -4.95
C ALA A 146 -2.70 4.68 -5.44
N ASP A 147 -3.70 3.95 -5.97
CA ASP A 147 -4.97 4.50 -6.43
C ASP A 147 -5.92 4.87 -5.30
N LEU A 148 -5.95 4.07 -4.22
CA LEU A 148 -6.72 4.36 -3.01
C LEU A 148 -5.98 5.35 -2.08
N THR A 149 -4.70 5.09 -1.82
CA THR A 149 -3.93 5.77 -0.76
C THR A 149 -3.66 7.25 -0.98
N ARG A 150 -3.79 7.75 -2.21
CA ARG A 150 -3.47 9.13 -2.58
C ARG A 150 -4.72 9.98 -2.83
N GLY A 151 -5.91 9.43 -2.57
CA GLY A 151 -7.19 10.14 -2.75
C GLY A 151 -7.53 10.42 -4.21
N GLU A 152 -6.83 9.78 -5.15
CA GLU A 152 -6.94 10.12 -6.57
C GLU A 152 -8.08 9.33 -7.25
N LEU A 153 -8.41 8.12 -6.76
CA LEU A 153 -9.58 7.35 -7.17
C LEU A 153 -10.44 6.96 -5.96
N PRO A 154 -11.78 7.12 -6.00
CA PRO A 154 -12.64 6.55 -4.96
C PRO A 154 -12.50 5.01 -4.94
N PRO A 155 -12.99 4.29 -3.93
CA PRO A 155 -13.19 2.84 -4.05
C PRO A 155 -14.21 2.47 -5.13
N GLN A 156 -14.26 1.19 -5.52
CA GLN A 156 -15.37 0.59 -6.28
C GLN A 156 -16.40 -0.06 -5.34
N VAL A 157 -15.91 -0.61 -4.22
CA VAL A 157 -16.75 -1.16 -3.17
C VAL A 157 -16.12 -0.82 -1.82
N THR A 158 -16.98 -0.47 -0.87
CA THR A 158 -16.62 -0.28 0.53
C THR A 158 -17.38 -1.31 1.36
N ALA A 159 -16.67 -2.04 2.22
CA ALA A 159 -17.27 -2.90 3.24
C ALA A 159 -16.95 -2.32 4.62
N GLN A 160 -17.97 -2.19 5.46
CA GLN A 160 -17.83 -1.54 6.76
C GLN A 160 -18.46 -2.40 7.87
N LEU A 161 -17.80 -2.42 9.01
CA LEU A 161 -18.36 -2.82 10.31
C LEU A 161 -18.36 -1.61 11.23
N GLU A 162 -19.50 -1.39 11.88
CA GLU A 162 -19.66 -0.44 12.96
C GLU A 162 -19.57 -1.16 14.31
N ASP A 163 -19.52 -0.40 15.41
CA ASP A 163 -19.55 -0.95 16.77
C ASP A 163 -18.43 -1.97 17.11
N VAL A 164 -17.26 -1.86 16.49
CA VAL A 164 -16.15 -2.81 16.68
C VAL A 164 -15.46 -2.56 18.03
N ASP A 165 -15.46 -3.56 18.91
CA ASP A 165 -14.67 -3.55 20.15
C ASP A 165 -13.23 -4.01 19.86
N TRP A 166 -12.31 -3.06 19.67
CA TRP A 166 -10.90 -3.36 19.42
C TRP A 166 -10.16 -3.94 20.63
N ASP A 167 -10.75 -3.90 21.82
CA ASP A 167 -10.16 -4.47 23.04
C ASP A 167 -10.55 -5.96 23.21
N ARG A 168 -11.66 -6.39 22.59
CA ARG A 168 -12.17 -7.76 22.65
C ARG A 168 -12.53 -8.29 21.25
N TYR A 169 -11.76 -9.27 20.79
CA TYR A 169 -12.05 -9.93 19.52
C TYR A 169 -13.43 -10.62 19.55
N ALA A 170 -14.27 -10.27 18.58
CA ALA A 170 -15.50 -10.97 18.24
C ALA A 170 -15.54 -11.18 16.73
N LYS A 171 -15.76 -12.42 16.29
CA LYS A 171 -15.86 -12.73 14.86
C LYS A 171 -17.12 -12.07 14.28
N PRO A 172 -17.02 -11.23 13.25
CA PRO A 172 -18.18 -10.56 12.67
C PRO A 172 -19.08 -11.57 11.96
N ARG A 173 -20.39 -11.37 12.10
CA ARG A 173 -21.42 -12.10 11.36
C ARG A 173 -21.64 -11.44 10.00
N TRP A 174 -22.13 -12.20 9.02
CA TRP A 174 -22.30 -11.68 7.66
C TRP A 174 -23.32 -10.55 7.55
N ASP A 175 -24.36 -10.58 8.38
CA ASP A 175 -25.42 -9.57 8.47
C ASP A 175 -24.97 -8.25 9.11
N GLU A 176 -23.82 -8.23 9.80
CA GLU A 176 -23.23 -7.02 10.38
C GLU A 176 -22.47 -6.17 9.34
N TRP A 177 -22.11 -6.76 8.19
CA TRP A 177 -21.35 -6.05 7.15
C TRP A 177 -22.24 -5.18 6.27
N LYS A 178 -21.91 -3.89 6.20
CA LYS A 178 -22.48 -2.96 5.23
C LYS A 178 -21.60 -2.88 3.99
N PHE A 179 -22.12 -3.32 2.85
CA PHE A 179 -21.44 -3.19 1.55
C PHE A 179 -22.06 -2.08 0.71
N THR A 180 -21.25 -1.11 0.32
CA THR A 180 -21.64 0.02 -0.55
C THR A 180 -20.90 -0.08 -1.87
N GLY A 181 -21.63 0.02 -2.99
CA GLY A 181 -21.04 0.16 -4.32
C GLY A 181 -20.76 1.63 -4.59
N ASP A 182 -19.49 1.98 -4.73
CA ASP A 182 -19.07 3.38 -4.80
C ASP A 182 -19.07 3.88 -6.25
N ARG A 183 -19.90 4.89 -6.50
CA ARG A 183 -19.95 5.54 -7.81
C ARG A 183 -18.84 6.59 -7.88
N CYS A 184 -17.86 6.35 -8.74
CA CYS A 184 -16.95 7.42 -9.15
C CYS A 184 -17.75 8.53 -9.84
N PRO A 185 -17.52 9.83 -9.54
CA PRO A 185 -18.05 10.91 -10.36
C PRO A 185 -17.66 10.72 -11.84
N GLY A 186 -18.64 10.63 -12.73
CA GLY A 186 -18.42 10.29 -14.15
C GLY A 186 -18.31 8.79 -14.46
N GLY A 187 -18.57 7.92 -13.48
CA GLY A 187 -18.64 6.46 -13.65
C GLY A 187 -17.28 5.78 -13.79
N GLU A 188 -17.31 4.48 -14.12
CA GLU A 188 -16.11 3.65 -14.26
C GLU A 188 -15.18 4.12 -15.39
N GLY A 189 -15.75 4.70 -16.45
CA GLY A 189 -14.96 5.31 -17.53
C GLY A 189 -14.06 6.45 -17.03
N ALA A 190 -14.59 7.33 -16.18
CA ALA A 190 -13.81 8.41 -15.58
C ALA A 190 -12.72 7.87 -14.63
N ARG A 191 -13.04 6.84 -13.84
CA ARG A 191 -12.07 6.15 -12.97
C ARG A 191 -10.91 5.57 -13.77
N ARG A 192 -11.23 4.87 -14.85
CA ARG A 192 -10.24 4.28 -15.77
C ARG A 192 -9.37 5.35 -16.43
N ARG A 193 -9.98 6.44 -16.91
CA ARG A 193 -9.23 7.55 -17.53
C ARG A 193 -8.21 8.16 -16.57
N ARG A 194 -8.63 8.48 -15.35
CA ARG A 194 -7.73 8.99 -14.29
C ARG A 194 -6.61 8.02 -13.95
N ARG A 195 -6.89 6.71 -13.96
CA ARG A 195 -5.85 5.68 -13.80
C ARG A 195 -4.84 5.72 -14.95
N LEU A 196 -5.31 5.77 -16.20
CA LEU A 196 -4.46 5.82 -17.39
C LEU A 196 -3.59 7.08 -17.43
N GLU A 197 -4.14 8.25 -17.08
CA GLU A 197 -3.39 9.52 -16.98
C GLU A 197 -2.20 9.38 -16.03
N ARG A 198 -2.42 8.75 -14.87
CA ARG A 198 -1.36 8.50 -13.89
C ARG A 198 -0.36 7.46 -14.33
N LEU A 199 -0.83 6.39 -14.97
CA LEU A 199 0.08 5.38 -15.50
C LEU A 199 1.01 6.03 -16.52
N ALA A 200 0.49 6.86 -17.42
CA ALA A 200 1.29 7.61 -18.37
C ALA A 200 2.31 8.50 -17.65
N ALA A 201 1.83 9.42 -16.81
CA ALA A 201 2.67 10.48 -16.25
C ALA A 201 3.65 10.03 -15.15
N GLN A 202 3.33 8.98 -14.39
CA GLN A 202 4.04 8.65 -13.15
C GLN A 202 4.63 7.24 -13.11
N THR A 203 4.16 6.34 -13.97
CA THR A 203 4.63 4.95 -13.99
C THR A 203 5.46 4.69 -15.24
N LEU A 204 4.84 4.87 -16.41
CA LEU A 204 5.43 4.53 -17.69
C LEU A 204 6.43 5.58 -18.14
N ALA A 205 6.20 6.87 -17.87
CA ALA A 205 7.21 7.90 -18.09
C ALA A 205 8.45 7.71 -17.20
N ASP A 206 8.28 7.51 -15.88
CA ASP A 206 9.42 7.34 -14.95
C ASP A 206 10.25 6.07 -15.22
N GLY A 207 9.58 5.01 -15.68
CA GLY A 207 10.26 3.78 -16.10
C GLY A 207 10.83 3.84 -17.52
N GLY A 208 10.68 4.94 -18.26
CA GLY A 208 11.19 5.10 -19.63
C GLY A 208 10.43 4.29 -20.69
N GLN A 209 9.18 3.90 -20.42
CA GLN A 209 8.36 3.12 -21.35
C GLN A 209 7.58 3.97 -22.36
N LEU A 210 7.40 5.27 -22.12
CA LEU A 210 6.74 6.20 -23.04
C LEU A 210 7.75 7.25 -23.56
N ALA A 211 7.65 7.56 -24.85
CA ALA A 211 8.35 8.68 -25.46
C ALA A 211 7.40 9.88 -25.61
N GLY A 212 7.93 11.09 -25.46
CA GLY A 212 7.16 12.33 -25.60
C GLY A 212 6.29 12.66 -24.38
N ASP A 213 5.24 13.45 -24.63
CA ASP A 213 4.33 13.91 -23.58
C ASP A 213 3.40 12.77 -23.11
N PRO A 214 3.37 12.42 -21.80
CA PRO A 214 2.60 11.30 -21.31
C PRO A 214 1.09 11.58 -21.32
N GLN A 215 0.39 10.95 -22.26
CA GLN A 215 -1.07 11.01 -22.40
C GLN A 215 -1.74 9.67 -22.02
N PRO A 216 -2.97 9.67 -21.48
CA PRO A 216 -3.68 8.44 -21.10
C PRO A 216 -3.84 7.43 -22.25
N GLU A 217 -3.99 7.90 -23.49
CA GLU A 217 -4.11 7.07 -24.68
C GLU A 217 -2.82 6.28 -24.93
N HIS A 218 -1.65 6.87 -24.66
CA HIS A 218 -0.36 6.16 -24.74
C HIS A 218 -0.27 5.03 -23.71
N ALA A 219 -0.74 5.27 -22.49
CA ALA A 219 -0.79 4.23 -21.45
C ALA A 219 -1.76 3.11 -21.83
N GLU A 220 -2.92 3.45 -22.40
CA GLU A 220 -3.89 2.45 -22.86
C GLU A 220 -3.31 1.56 -23.96
N SER A 221 -2.75 2.14 -25.02
CA SER A 221 -2.11 1.39 -26.11
C SER A 221 -1.01 0.48 -25.57
N TRP A 222 -0.12 1.03 -24.72
CA TRP A 222 0.98 0.26 -24.12
C TRP A 222 0.50 -0.96 -23.32
N LEU A 223 -0.57 -0.80 -22.53
CA LEU A 223 -1.16 -1.88 -21.73
C LEU A 223 -1.78 -2.95 -22.63
N ARG A 224 -2.53 -2.55 -23.66
CA ARG A 224 -3.22 -3.46 -24.59
C ARG A 224 -2.23 -4.27 -25.41
N GLU A 225 -1.22 -3.63 -25.98
CA GLU A 225 -0.16 -4.28 -26.76
C GLU A 225 0.59 -5.36 -25.97
N ARG A 226 0.67 -5.21 -24.64
CA ARG A 226 1.34 -6.15 -23.73
C ARG A 226 0.40 -7.15 -23.06
N GLY A 227 -0.88 -7.14 -23.42
CA GLY A 227 -1.88 -8.05 -22.87
C GLY A 227 -2.30 -7.75 -21.42
N TYR A 228 -1.99 -6.57 -20.90
CA TYR A 228 -2.46 -6.13 -19.57
C TYR A 228 -3.91 -5.63 -19.64
N LEU A 229 -4.83 -6.57 -19.80
CA LEU A 229 -6.24 -6.28 -20.10
C LEU A 229 -7.12 -6.11 -18.85
N GLN A 230 -6.58 -6.32 -17.65
CA GLN A 230 -7.33 -6.41 -16.39
C GLN A 230 -8.15 -5.13 -16.10
N LEU A 231 -7.59 -3.96 -16.40
CA LEU A 231 -8.22 -2.66 -16.19
C LEU A 231 -9.46 -2.41 -17.09
N PHE A 232 -9.56 -3.12 -18.23
CA PHE A 232 -10.55 -2.85 -19.26
C PHE A 232 -11.81 -3.71 -19.15
N GLY A 233 -11.77 -4.80 -18.38
CA GLY A 233 -12.91 -5.69 -18.19
C GLY A 233 -13.93 -5.17 -17.17
N PRO A 234 -15.22 -5.54 -17.30
CA PRO A 234 -16.22 -5.28 -16.26
C PRO A 234 -16.00 -6.26 -15.11
N GLN A 235 -15.32 -5.82 -14.06
CA GLN A 235 -14.97 -6.69 -12.93
C GLN A 235 -15.46 -6.08 -11.64
N ASP A 236 -16.50 -6.69 -11.06
CA ASP A 236 -16.99 -6.33 -9.73
C ASP A 236 -16.03 -6.89 -8.67
N PRO A 237 -15.33 -6.05 -7.88
CA PRO A 237 -14.45 -6.51 -6.81
C PRO A 237 -15.22 -7.09 -5.61
N ARG A 238 -16.54 -6.86 -5.49
CA ARG A 238 -17.31 -7.23 -4.31
C ARG A 238 -17.21 -8.71 -3.95
N PRO A 239 -17.39 -9.69 -4.86
CA PRO A 239 -17.25 -11.10 -4.49
C PRO A 239 -15.84 -11.46 -4.00
N ALA A 240 -14.80 -10.84 -4.57
CA ALA A 240 -13.42 -11.09 -4.18
C ALA A 240 -13.10 -10.48 -2.80
N LEU A 241 -13.66 -9.31 -2.49
CA LEU A 241 -13.59 -8.67 -1.18
C LEU A 241 -14.36 -9.47 -0.12
N MET A 242 -15.60 -9.87 -0.41
CA MET A 242 -16.43 -10.67 0.49
C MET A 242 -15.72 -11.94 0.93
N ARG A 243 -15.13 -12.71 0.00
CA ARG A 243 -14.36 -13.93 0.34
C ARG A 243 -13.18 -13.71 1.30
N ARG A 244 -12.75 -12.46 1.51
CA ARG A 244 -11.58 -12.11 2.32
C ARG A 244 -11.91 -11.27 3.56
N ALA A 245 -13.10 -10.67 3.62
CA ALA A 245 -13.47 -9.70 4.63
C ALA A 245 -13.20 -10.19 6.06
N SER A 246 -13.61 -11.42 6.39
CA SER A 246 -13.38 -12.01 7.73
C SER A 246 -11.90 -12.18 8.05
N LYS A 247 -11.08 -12.67 7.09
CA LYS A 247 -9.64 -12.84 7.32
C LYS A 247 -8.92 -11.50 7.45
N LEU A 248 -9.30 -10.51 6.66
CA LEU A 248 -8.75 -9.15 6.77
C LEU A 248 -9.11 -8.50 8.11
N PHE A 249 -10.31 -8.77 8.64
CA PHE A 249 -10.70 -8.34 9.99
C PHE A 249 -9.88 -9.03 11.08
N GLU A 250 -9.67 -10.34 10.98
CA GLU A 250 -8.80 -11.09 11.90
C GLU A 250 -7.37 -10.51 11.89
N ASP A 251 -6.82 -10.25 10.71
CA ASP A 251 -5.50 -9.63 10.57
C ASP A 251 -5.46 -8.23 11.17
N ALA A 252 -6.49 -7.41 10.96
CA ALA A 252 -6.62 -6.10 11.57
C ALA A 252 -6.60 -6.17 13.11
N PHE A 253 -7.27 -7.16 13.71
CA PHE A 253 -7.19 -7.39 15.15
C PHE A 253 -5.76 -7.75 15.58
N VAL A 254 -5.06 -8.63 14.87
CA VAL A 254 -3.65 -8.94 15.17
C VAL A 254 -2.78 -7.68 15.10
N LEU A 255 -2.97 -6.86 14.06
CA LEU A 255 -2.22 -5.61 13.87
C LEU A 255 -2.44 -4.62 15.00
N THR A 256 -3.69 -4.38 15.40
CA THR A 256 -4.02 -3.45 16.49
C THR A 256 -3.43 -3.90 17.83
N ARG A 257 -3.38 -5.22 18.09
CA ARG A 257 -2.73 -5.81 19.29
C ARG A 257 -1.21 -5.76 19.23
N ALA A 258 -0.62 -5.73 18.04
CA ALA A 258 0.82 -5.59 17.85
C ALA A 258 1.31 -4.13 17.88
N GLN A 259 0.42 -3.13 17.84
CA GLN A 259 0.81 -1.72 17.86
C GLN A 259 1.50 -1.31 19.17
N PRO A 260 2.72 -0.74 19.10
CA PRO A 260 3.40 -0.20 20.28
C PRO A 260 2.62 0.95 20.93
N ASN A 261 1.99 1.81 20.13
CA ASN A 261 1.17 2.90 20.63
C ASN A 261 -0.21 2.38 21.02
N ARG A 262 -0.45 2.12 22.31
CA ARG A 262 -1.76 1.67 22.83
C ARG A 262 -2.86 2.72 22.75
N ASN A 263 -2.54 3.97 22.44
CA ASN A 263 -3.49 5.07 22.29
C ASN A 263 -3.74 5.46 20.83
N TRP A 264 -3.47 4.56 19.87
CA TRP A 264 -3.80 4.78 18.46
C TRP A 264 -5.30 5.10 18.28
N ARG A 265 -5.61 6.01 17.35
CA ARG A 265 -6.99 6.38 17.01
C ARG A 265 -7.42 5.97 15.61
N CYS A 266 -6.48 5.96 14.68
CA CYS A 266 -6.70 5.48 13.33
C CYS A 266 -5.45 4.74 12.87
N LEU A 267 -5.61 3.50 12.46
CA LEU A 267 -4.59 2.75 11.76
C LEU A 267 -5.07 2.47 10.35
N ALA A 268 -4.15 2.45 9.40
CA ALA A 268 -4.45 1.99 8.06
C ALA A 268 -3.33 1.10 7.52
N THR A 269 -3.70 0.07 6.78
CA THR A 269 -2.76 -0.75 6.00
C THR A 269 -3.37 -1.03 4.64
N ALA A 270 -2.55 -1.40 3.67
CA ALA A 270 -3.02 -1.84 2.38
C ALA A 270 -2.71 -3.31 2.15
N TYR A 271 -3.61 -3.98 1.44
CA TYR A 271 -3.53 -5.38 1.07
C TYR A 271 -3.74 -5.54 -0.44
N SER A 272 -2.90 -6.34 -1.09
CA SER A 272 -3.00 -6.62 -2.53
C SER A 272 -3.01 -8.11 -2.81
N VAL A 273 -3.78 -8.50 -3.83
CA VAL A 273 -3.79 -9.83 -4.44
C VAL A 273 -3.24 -9.70 -5.86
N PHE A 274 -2.20 -10.47 -6.19
CA PHE A 274 -1.56 -10.46 -7.51
C PHE A 274 -2.07 -11.61 -8.41
N ALA A 275 -1.50 -11.75 -9.62
CA ALA A 275 -1.98 -12.66 -10.67
C ALA A 275 -1.81 -14.17 -10.35
N GLU A 276 -0.75 -14.52 -9.62
CA GLU A 276 -0.47 -15.83 -8.99
C GLU A 276 -0.72 -15.67 -7.48
N PRO A 277 -0.95 -16.71 -6.64
CA PRO A 277 -1.56 -16.57 -5.30
C PRO A 277 -0.72 -15.83 -4.24
N ARG A 278 0.19 -14.96 -4.67
CA ARG A 278 0.87 -13.96 -3.87
C ARG A 278 -0.11 -12.88 -3.40
N THR A 279 -0.20 -12.76 -2.09
CA THR A 279 -0.87 -11.67 -1.40
C THR A 279 0.17 -10.90 -0.62
N VAL A 280 -0.05 -9.60 -0.38
CA VAL A 280 0.92 -8.74 0.33
C VAL A 280 0.20 -7.69 1.13
N TYR A 281 0.63 -7.50 2.38
CA TYR A 281 0.47 -6.28 3.17
C TYR A 281 1.66 -5.34 2.90
N TRP A 282 1.38 -4.05 2.71
CA TRP A 282 2.38 -3.08 2.29
C TRP A 282 3.11 -2.41 3.46
N ASP A 283 2.42 -1.55 4.20
CA ASP A 283 2.89 -0.83 5.38
C ASP A 283 1.69 -0.47 6.25
N LEU A 284 1.95 -0.27 7.54
CA LEU A 284 0.94 0.08 8.55
C LEU A 284 1.20 1.51 8.99
N VAL A 285 0.24 2.40 8.75
CA VAL A 285 0.39 3.83 9.01
C VAL A 285 -0.54 4.26 10.13
N ASP A 286 -0.09 5.24 10.92
CA ASP A 286 -0.98 6.03 11.75
C ASP A 286 -1.81 6.94 10.82
N GLY A 287 -3.09 6.60 10.73
CA GLY A 287 -4.03 7.24 9.83
C GLY A 287 -4.63 8.52 10.37
N GLU A 288 -4.36 8.91 11.62
CA GLU A 288 -5.05 10.05 12.26
C GLU A 288 -4.82 11.33 11.46
N ARG A 289 -3.59 11.59 10.99
CA ARG A 289 -3.32 12.80 10.20
C ARG A 289 -3.70 12.68 8.73
N LYS A 290 -3.66 11.46 8.18
CA LYS A 290 -3.85 11.22 6.74
C LYS A 290 -5.32 11.02 6.36
N TYR A 291 -6.13 10.49 7.26
CA TYR A 291 -7.50 10.04 7.01
C TYR A 291 -8.54 10.64 7.97
N ALA A 292 -8.16 11.37 9.03
CA ALA A 292 -9.15 12.06 9.89
C ALA A 292 -9.92 13.17 9.17
N ALA A 293 -9.39 13.72 8.07
CA ALA A 293 -10.13 14.67 7.22
C ALA A 293 -11.35 14.04 6.51
N ALA A 294 -11.51 12.71 6.55
CA ALA A 294 -12.63 11.99 5.94
C ALA A 294 -13.64 11.43 6.96
N ALA A 295 -13.49 11.73 8.26
CA ALA A 295 -14.55 11.44 9.22
C ALA A 295 -15.68 12.47 9.04
N PRO A 296 -16.96 12.06 8.97
CA PRO A 296 -18.06 13.02 9.01
C PRO A 296 -17.96 13.86 10.28
N ASP A 297 -18.10 15.18 10.14
CA ASP A 297 -18.19 16.18 11.23
C ASP A 297 -19.45 15.99 12.11
N ALA A 298 -19.76 14.77 12.53
CA ALA A 298 -20.89 14.48 13.43
C ALA A 298 -20.60 14.91 14.89
N ALA A 299 -19.34 15.18 15.24
CA ALA A 299 -18.95 15.56 16.61
C ALA A 299 -18.93 17.08 16.86
N ARG A 300 -18.77 17.93 15.83
CA ARG A 300 -18.69 19.39 16.03
C ARG A 300 -20.05 20.08 16.23
N ALA A 301 -21.16 19.41 15.97
CA ALA A 301 -22.50 19.95 16.20
C ALA A 301 -22.97 19.84 17.67
N LYS A 302 -22.24 19.12 18.54
CA LYS A 302 -22.61 18.96 19.96
C LYS A 302 -21.89 19.89 20.94
N GLU A 303 -20.91 20.66 20.47
CA GLU A 303 -20.24 21.70 21.29
C GLU A 303 -20.75 23.11 20.97
N ALA A 304 -21.72 23.25 20.07
CA ALA A 304 -22.33 24.52 19.68
C ALA A 304 -23.86 24.56 19.86
N ALA A 305 -24.44 23.65 20.64
CA ALA A 305 -25.87 23.60 20.98
C ALA A 305 -26.07 23.67 22.49
#